data_AF-A0A0W0TS16-F1
#
_entry.id   AF-A0A0W0TS16-F1
#
_cell.length_a   1.000
_cell.length_b   1.000
_cell.length_c   1.000
_cell.angle_alpha   90.00
_cell.angle_beta   90.00
_cell.angle_gamma   90.00
#
_symmetry.space_group_name_H-M   'P 1'
#
loop_
_entity.id
_entity.type
_entity.pdbx_description
1 polymer ?
#
loop_
_entity_poly.entity_id
_entity_poly.type
_entity_poly.pdbx_seq_one_letter_code
_entity_poly.pdbx_strand_id
1 'polypeptide(L)'
;MKQFAFLLCLVGFLTACHDNPLKRMPKHEQIKSLLTASRAAEKAMQVFHSPGGGFYLSCMGSNDQHALSCDTFFNEMLHAARQLPQLKGVTLMQLTDPTLFAEIAIDYQNVFFNSLEG
;
A
#
# COMPACT_ATOMS: atom_id res chain seq x y z
N MET A 1 -11.70 9.28 53.52
CA MET A 1 -11.11 8.39 52.49
C MET A 1 -11.83 8.66 51.18
N LYS A 2 -11.06 9.15 50.19
CA LYS A 2 -11.14 8.96 48.72
C LYS A 2 -12.55 8.84 48.10
N GLN A 3 -13.02 9.91 47.43
CA GLN A 3 -12.98 10.08 45.96
C GLN A 3 -13.75 9.00 45.22
N PHE A 4 -14.75 9.37 44.41
CA PHE A 4 -14.81 9.05 42.97
C PHE A 4 -16.03 9.75 42.35
N ALA A 5 -15.77 10.95 41.82
CA ALA A 5 -16.65 11.62 40.87
C ALA A 5 -16.69 10.78 39.59
N PHE A 6 -17.81 10.12 39.33
CA PHE A 6 -18.04 9.37 38.10
C PHE A 6 -18.49 10.32 36.99
N LEU A 7 -17.57 11.19 36.55
CA LEU A 7 -17.66 11.87 35.26
C LEU A 7 -17.26 10.85 34.19
N LEU A 8 -18.24 10.06 33.73
CA LEU A 8 -18.11 9.23 32.54
C LEU A 8 -18.02 10.16 31.34
N CYS A 9 -16.79 10.54 31.02
CA CYS A 9 -16.37 11.10 29.75
C CYS A 9 -16.84 10.19 28.60
N LEU A 10 -18.02 10.48 28.06
CA LEU A 10 -18.41 10.13 26.69
C LEU A 10 -17.53 10.94 25.72
N VAL A 11 -16.25 10.57 25.63
CA VAL A 11 -15.39 11.06 24.55
C VAL A 11 -15.77 10.25 23.34
N GLY A 12 -16.38 10.92 22.37
CA GLY A 12 -16.84 10.32 21.13
C GLY A 12 -15.74 9.49 20.48
N PHE A 13 -16.08 8.25 20.13
CA PHE A 13 -15.43 7.53 19.05
C PHE A 13 -15.70 8.29 17.74
N LEU A 14 -15.05 9.45 17.58
CA LEU A 14 -14.66 9.91 16.26
C LEU A 14 -13.59 8.93 15.81
N THR A 15 -14.01 7.74 15.39
CA THR A 15 -13.26 7.02 14.37
C THR A 15 -13.27 7.98 13.19
N ALA A 16 -12.26 8.83 13.10
CA ALA A 16 -11.86 9.35 11.83
C ALA A 16 -11.56 8.09 11.02
N CYS A 17 -12.54 7.60 10.27
CA CYS A 17 -12.33 6.66 9.20
C CYS A 17 -11.37 7.41 8.28
N HIS A 18 -10.07 7.22 8.50
CA HIS A 18 -9.05 7.77 7.64
C HIS A 18 -9.24 7.08 6.29
N ASP A 19 -9.99 7.74 5.40
CA ASP A 19 -10.23 7.25 4.05
C ASP A 19 -8.89 6.92 3.41
N ASN A 20 -8.80 5.70 2.89
CA ASN A 20 -7.61 5.20 2.22
C ASN A 20 -7.22 6.21 1.12
N PRO A 21 -6.06 6.90 1.22
CA PRO A 21 -5.66 7.89 0.22
C PRO A 21 -5.53 7.28 -1.18
N LEU A 22 -5.30 5.97 -1.28
CA LEU A 22 -5.33 5.25 -2.55
C LEU A 22 -6.73 5.26 -3.18
N LYS A 23 -7.81 5.13 -2.40
CA LYS A 23 -9.18 5.12 -2.91
C LYS A 23 -9.70 6.50 -3.35
N ARG A 24 -9.01 7.58 -2.94
CA ARG A 24 -9.38 8.96 -3.30
C ARG A 24 -8.87 9.41 -4.67
N MET A 25 -7.94 8.66 -5.26
CA MET A 25 -7.35 9.00 -6.57
C MET A 25 -8.10 8.31 -7.71
N PRO A 26 -8.05 8.87 -8.94
CA PRO A 26 -8.44 8.14 -10.13
C PRO A 26 -7.65 6.83 -10.28
N LYS A 27 -8.29 5.76 -10.75
CA LYS A 27 -7.69 4.41 -10.81
C LYS A 27 -6.29 4.38 -11.46
N HIS A 28 -6.09 5.12 -12.55
CA HIS A 28 -4.79 5.18 -13.23
C HIS A 28 -3.68 5.79 -12.34
N GLU A 29 -4.00 6.78 -11.51
CA GLU A 29 -3.05 7.36 -10.55
C GLU A 29 -2.78 6.42 -9.37
N GLN A 30 -3.78 5.63 -8.96
CA GLN A 30 -3.59 4.58 -7.95
C GLN A 30 -2.54 3.58 -8.42
N ILE A 31 -2.74 3.03 -9.62
CA ILE A 31 -1.85 2.05 -10.23
C ILE A 31 -0.47 2.63 -10.45
N LYS A 32 -0.38 3.86 -10.99
CA LYS A 32 0.91 4.55 -11.18
C LYS A 32 1.66 4.71 -9.86
N SER A 33 0.98 5.18 -8.82
CA SER A 33 1.59 5.39 -7.49
C SER A 33 2.08 4.08 -6.88
N LEU A 34 1.27 3.02 -6.97
CA LEU A 34 1.62 1.68 -6.48
C LEU A 34 2.79 1.07 -7.27
N LEU A 35 2.80 1.17 -8.61
CA LEU A 35 3.93 0.74 -9.44
C LEU A 35 5.21 1.50 -9.09
N THR A 36 5.12 2.82 -8.94
CA THR A 36 6.26 3.64 -8.52
C THR A 36 6.80 3.21 -7.16
N ALA A 37 5.92 3.00 -6.18
CA ALA A 37 6.30 2.54 -4.85
C ALA A 37 6.89 1.12 -4.87
N SER A 38 6.29 0.19 -5.62
CA SER A 38 6.77 -1.19 -5.77
C SER A 38 8.16 -1.24 -6.39
N ARG A 39 8.39 -0.47 -7.47
CA ARG A 39 9.72 -0.39 -8.12
C ARG A 39 10.78 0.19 -7.18
N ALA A 40 10.41 1.18 -6.38
CA ALA A 40 11.32 1.76 -5.39
C ALA A 40 11.66 0.75 -4.29
N ALA A 41 10.68 -0.01 -3.80
CA ALA A 41 10.88 -1.06 -2.82
C ALA A 41 11.77 -2.19 -3.36
N GLU A 42 11.51 -2.65 -4.58
CA GLU A 42 12.34 -3.66 -5.25
C GLU A 42 13.80 -3.18 -5.40
N LYS A 43 14.02 -1.88 -5.70
CA LYS A 43 15.36 -1.30 -5.76
C LYS A 43 16.03 -1.26 -4.38
N ALA A 44 15.30 -0.86 -3.34
CA ALA A 44 15.80 -0.82 -1.97
C ALA A 44 16.22 -2.22 -1.48
N MET A 45 15.46 -3.25 -1.87
CA MET A 45 15.74 -4.65 -1.56
C MET A 45 16.75 -5.32 -2.51
N GLN A 46 17.29 -4.61 -3.50
CA GLN A 46 18.24 -5.14 -4.50
C GLN A 46 17.69 -6.33 -5.32
N VAL A 47 16.37 -6.36 -5.54
CA VAL A 47 15.64 -7.43 -6.25
C VAL A 47 14.92 -6.91 -7.50
N PHE A 48 15.15 -5.65 -7.85
CA PHE A 48 14.60 -4.99 -9.02
C PHE A 48 15.16 -5.58 -10.31
N HIS A 49 14.25 -5.97 -11.20
CA HIS A 49 14.54 -6.28 -12.60
C HIS A 49 13.63 -5.45 -13.49
N SER A 50 14.18 -4.82 -14.53
CA SER A 50 13.38 -4.00 -15.45
C SER A 50 12.24 -4.84 -16.05
N PRO A 51 10.99 -4.33 -16.06
CA PRO A 51 10.56 -2.97 -15.74
C PRO A 51 10.22 -2.77 -14.25
N GLY A 52 10.16 -3.85 -13.49
CA GLY A 52 9.88 -3.89 -12.06
C GLY A 52 8.45 -3.48 -11.71
N GLY A 53 8.11 -3.62 -10.44
CA GLY A 53 6.77 -3.38 -9.90
C GLY A 53 5.92 -4.65 -9.78
N GLY A 54 6.45 -5.81 -10.17
CA GLY A 54 5.72 -7.08 -10.11
C GLY A 54 5.56 -7.62 -8.69
N PHE A 55 6.40 -7.19 -7.74
CA PHE A 55 6.40 -7.74 -6.39
C PHE A 55 5.12 -7.42 -5.62
N TYR A 56 4.51 -6.26 -5.89
CA TYR A 56 3.21 -5.94 -5.31
C TYR A 56 2.13 -6.96 -5.71
N LEU A 57 2.10 -7.39 -6.98
CA LEU A 57 1.18 -8.46 -7.43
C LEU A 57 1.49 -9.78 -6.74
N SER A 58 2.76 -10.17 -6.69
CA SER A 58 3.19 -11.42 -6.07
C SER A 58 2.83 -11.49 -4.59
N CYS A 59 3.10 -10.41 -3.84
CA CYS A 59 2.86 -10.35 -2.41
C CYS A 59 1.38 -10.19 -2.05
N MET A 60 0.59 -9.44 -2.83
CA MET A 60 -0.86 -9.33 -2.61
C MET A 60 -1.63 -10.58 -3.07
N GLY A 61 -1.11 -11.31 -4.06
CA GLY A 61 -1.75 -12.47 -4.68
C GLY A 61 -1.67 -13.78 -3.89
N SER A 62 -1.12 -13.79 -2.68
CA SER A 62 -0.97 -15.00 -1.83
C SER A 62 0.00 -16.08 -2.36
N ASN A 63 0.85 -15.77 -3.35
CA ASN A 63 1.87 -16.71 -3.84
C ASN A 63 3.10 -16.70 -2.92
N ASP A 64 2.88 -17.14 -1.69
CA ASP A 64 3.94 -17.40 -0.73
C ASP A 64 4.57 -18.75 -1.07
N GLN A 65 5.66 -18.74 -1.84
CA GLN A 65 6.55 -19.90 -1.92
C GLN A 65 7.96 -19.67 -2.51
N HIS A 66 8.31 -18.48 -3.01
CA HIS A 66 9.64 -18.30 -3.59
C HIS A 66 10.30 -16.97 -3.14
N ALA A 67 11.01 -17.08 -2.01
CA ALA A 67 12.27 -16.39 -1.70
C ALA A 67 12.28 -14.93 -1.20
N LEU A 68 11.15 -14.24 -1.00
CA LEU A 68 11.15 -12.83 -0.58
C LEU A 68 10.21 -12.54 0.58
N SER A 69 10.73 -11.87 1.61
CA SER A 69 9.94 -11.38 2.75
C SER A 69 8.98 -10.29 2.28
N CYS A 70 7.73 -10.66 1.96
CA CYS A 70 6.70 -9.71 1.59
C CYS A 70 6.48 -8.64 2.68
N ASP A 71 6.72 -8.98 3.95
CA ASP A 71 6.75 -8.02 5.05
C ASP A 71 7.83 -6.96 4.86
N THR A 72 9.06 -7.39 4.52
CA THR A 72 10.16 -6.45 4.20
C THR A 72 9.81 -5.61 2.98
N PHE A 73 9.28 -6.23 1.93
CA PHE A 73 8.84 -5.54 0.72
C PHE A 73 7.79 -4.47 1.00
N PHE A 74 6.72 -4.79 1.74
CA PHE A 74 5.68 -3.83 2.02
C PHE A 74 6.15 -2.70 2.94
N ASN A 75 7.11 -2.95 3.83
CA ASN A 75 7.73 -1.89 4.63
C ASN A 75 8.53 -0.92 3.75
N GLU A 76 9.35 -1.42 2.83
CA GLU A 76 10.07 -0.58 1.88
C GLU A 76 9.12 0.14 0.91
N MET A 77 8.07 -0.54 0.46
CA MET A 77 7.03 0.05 -0.38
C MET A 77 6.25 1.15 0.34
N LEU A 78 5.96 0.97 1.63
CA LEU A 78 5.34 1.98 2.47
C LEU A 78 6.25 3.21 2.61
N HIS A 79 7.54 2.99 2.85
CA HIS A 79 8.53 4.06 2.91
C HIS A 79 8.55 4.86 1.59
N ALA A 80 8.61 4.17 0.45
CA ALA A 80 8.58 4.80 -0.87
C ALA A 80 7.25 5.52 -1.16
N ALA A 81 6.12 4.90 -0.84
CA ALA A 81 4.79 5.48 -1.04
C ALA A 81 4.64 6.80 -0.28
N ARG A 82 5.16 6.89 0.95
CA ARG A 82 5.10 8.11 1.76
C ARG A 82 5.95 9.27 1.22
N GLN A 83 6.88 9.01 0.29
CA GLN A 83 7.59 10.07 -0.43
C GLN A 83 6.71 10.72 -1.52
N LEU A 84 5.60 10.08 -1.91
CA LEU A 84 4.64 10.65 -2.85
C LEU A 84 3.70 11.61 -2.08
N PRO A 85 3.57 12.89 -2.48
CA PRO A 85 2.78 13.88 -1.74
C PRO A 85 1.35 13.42 -1.40
N GLN A 86 0.70 12.74 -2.35
CA GLN A 86 -0.67 12.24 -2.23
C GLN A 86 -0.80 11.01 -1.31
N LEU A 87 0.30 10.33 -0.98
CA LEU A 87 0.34 9.15 -0.10
C LEU A 87 1.14 9.36 1.19
N LYS A 88 1.50 10.61 1.54
CA LYS A 88 2.29 10.93 2.74
C LYS A 88 1.75 10.29 4.04
N GLY A 89 0.42 10.18 4.16
CA GLY A 89 -0.25 9.61 5.32
C GLY A 89 -0.69 8.14 5.16
N VAL A 90 -0.31 7.45 4.09
CA VAL A 90 -0.74 6.07 3.86
C VAL A 90 -0.17 5.16 4.95
N THR A 91 -0.98 4.17 5.36
CA THR A 91 -0.61 3.14 6.33
C THR A 91 -0.34 1.82 5.62
N LEU A 92 0.37 0.90 6.29
CA LEU A 92 0.59 -0.44 5.76
C LEU A 92 -0.74 -1.14 5.43
N MET A 93 -1.70 -1.10 6.36
CA MET A 93 -3.04 -1.65 6.18
C MET A 93 -3.78 -1.11 4.94
N GLN A 94 -3.63 0.19 4.65
CA GLN A 94 -4.23 0.81 3.47
C GLN A 94 -3.50 0.44 2.17
N LEU A 95 -2.17 0.29 2.24
CA LEU A 95 -1.33 -0.13 1.13
C LEU A 95 -1.59 -1.59 0.75
N THR A 96 -1.89 -2.44 1.74
CA THR A 96 -2.18 -3.87 1.57
C THR A 96 -3.68 -4.17 1.73
N ASP A 97 -4.56 -3.23 1.39
CA ASP A 97 -6.01 -3.42 1.45
C ASP A 97 -6.44 -4.44 0.36
N PRO A 98 -6.95 -5.63 0.73
CA PRO A 98 -7.31 -6.66 -0.24
C PRO A 98 -8.49 -6.24 -1.12
N THR A 99 -9.38 -5.37 -0.61
CA THR A 99 -10.53 -4.87 -1.37
C THR A 99 -10.06 -3.93 -2.48
N LEU A 100 -9.16 -2.99 -2.12
CA LEU A 100 -8.52 -2.11 -3.11
C LEU A 100 -7.76 -2.94 -4.16
N PHE A 101 -7.00 -3.94 -3.71
CA PHE A 101 -6.24 -4.79 -4.63
C PHE A 101 -7.14 -5.53 -5.61
N ALA A 102 -8.22 -6.15 -5.14
CA ALA A 102 -9.17 -6.85 -6.00
C ALA A 102 -9.75 -5.94 -7.10
N GLU A 103 -10.00 -4.66 -6.80
CA GLU A 103 -10.52 -3.67 -7.75
C GLU A 103 -9.53 -3.25 -8.84
N ILE A 104 -8.22 -3.33 -8.57
CA ILE A 104 -7.16 -2.84 -9.46
C ILE A 104 -6.24 -3.93 -10.02
N ALA A 105 -6.32 -5.17 -9.55
CA ALA A 105 -5.33 -6.22 -9.85
C ALA A 105 -5.14 -6.44 -11.36
N ILE A 106 -6.24 -6.56 -12.12
CA ILE A 106 -6.20 -6.76 -13.58
C ILE A 106 -5.57 -5.55 -14.28
N ASP A 107 -5.98 -4.34 -13.91
CA ASP A 107 -5.47 -3.11 -14.52
C ASP A 107 -3.99 -2.88 -14.16
N TYR A 108 -3.61 -3.15 -12.92
CA TYR A 108 -2.23 -3.13 -12.48
C TYR A 108 -1.38 -4.12 -13.28
N GLN A 109 -1.84 -5.36 -13.43
CA GLN A 109 -1.18 -6.40 -14.21
C GLN A 109 -1.00 -5.97 -15.67
N ASN A 110 -2.04 -5.40 -16.29
CA ASN A 110 -1.97 -4.87 -17.65
C ASN A 110 -0.94 -3.75 -17.79
N VAL A 111 -0.91 -2.79 -16.86
CA VAL A 111 0.07 -1.69 -16.90
C VAL A 111 1.49 -2.22 -16.64
N PHE A 112 1.67 -3.17 -15.73
CA PHE A 112 2.94 -3.83 -15.48
C PHE A 112 3.47 -4.53 -16.74
N PHE A 113 2.66 -5.37 -17.39
CA PHE A 113 3.07 -6.06 -18.62
C PHE A 113 3.32 -5.09 -19.77
N ASN A 114 2.47 -4.09 -19.98
CA ASN A 114 2.67 -3.12 -21.06
C ASN A 114 3.83 -2.14 -20.78
N SER A 115 4.33 -2.08 -19.54
CA SER A 115 5.55 -1.35 -19.23
C SER A 115 6.84 -2.09 -19.64
N LEU A 116 6.73 -3.32 -20.18
CA LEU A 116 7.84 -4.08 -20.78
C LEU A 116 8.23 -3.55 -22.17
N GLU A 117 7.38 -2.78 -22.84
CA GLU A 117 7.58 -2.34 -24.24
C GLU A 117 8.15 -0.90 -24.37
N GLY A 118 8.78 -0.38 -23.32
CA GLY A 118 9.37 0.97 -23.30
C GLY A 118 10.89 0.99 -23.27
#